data_AF-A0A3D5YT26-F1
#
_entry.id   AF-A0A3D5YT26-F1
#
_cell.length_a   1.000
_cell.length_b   1.000
_cell.length_c   1.000
_cell.angle_alpha   90.00
_cell.angle_beta   90.00
_cell.angle_gamma   90.00
#
_symmetry.space_group_name_H-M   'P 1'
#
loop_
_entity.id
_entity.type
_entity.pdbx_description
1 polymer ?
#
loop_
_entity_poly.entity_id
_entity_poly.type
_entity_poly.pdbx_seq_one_letter_code
_entity_poly.pdbx_strand_id
1 'polypeptide(L)'
;MNAIELKLIDLAHSFGINNQLELAHLLAQYAHESANFTRWSEAENFRYKTARRVFCANAASSAIHATRLAQINAKQIELHARDDDFCPQPWLFNLVYGARMGNQLNGILDNDGYDYRGGGVVQLTGKANYQGFLDWLQHSGQQLDLTLATIDEFVRSADGALLVGIWFWLANDLGKLARLDDVTRLTQAINGGLNGLQERIGLTAEYKRKLGI
;
A
#
# COMPACT_ATOMS: atom_id res chain seq x y z
N MET A 1 -10.37 13.38 17.48
CA MET A 1 -10.06 12.75 16.18
C MET A 1 -9.84 13.85 15.15
N ASN A 2 -8.97 13.62 14.16
CA ASN A 2 -8.71 14.54 13.06
C ASN A 2 -9.70 14.32 11.88
N ALA A 3 -9.67 15.19 10.88
CA ALA A 3 -10.62 15.14 9.76
C ALA A 3 -10.54 13.85 8.94
N ILE A 4 -9.35 13.28 8.76
CA ILE A 4 -9.15 12.03 8.01
C ILE A 4 -9.65 10.82 8.80
N GLU A 5 -9.40 10.79 10.12
CA GLU A 5 -9.93 9.75 11.01
C GLU A 5 -11.47 9.73 11.00
N LEU A 6 -12.10 10.92 11.07
CA LEU A 6 -13.56 11.04 10.98
C LEU A 6 -14.08 10.58 9.62
N LYS A 7 -13.42 10.96 8.53
CA LYS A 7 -13.77 10.51 7.18
C LYS A 7 -13.69 8.99 7.03
N LEU A 8 -12.67 8.36 7.62
CA LEU A 8 -12.54 6.90 7.62
C LEU A 8 -13.67 6.24 8.42
N ILE A 9 -14.08 6.80 9.55
CA ILE A 9 -15.23 6.29 10.33
C ILE A 9 -16.52 6.39 9.52
N ASP A 10 -16.81 7.54 8.91
CA ASP A 10 -18.02 7.73 8.10
C ASP A 10 -18.04 6.75 6.91
N LEU A 11 -16.89 6.56 6.28
CA LEU A 11 -16.74 5.57 5.21
C LEU A 11 -16.97 4.16 5.73
N ALA A 12 -16.33 3.77 6.85
CA ALA A 12 -16.50 2.46 7.46
C ALA A 12 -17.97 2.15 7.78
N HIS A 13 -18.70 3.11 8.36
CA HIS A 13 -20.14 3.00 8.60
C HIS A 13 -20.94 2.79 7.31
N SER A 14 -20.63 3.52 6.24
CA SER A 14 -21.32 3.36 4.94
C SER A 14 -21.16 1.96 4.34
N PHE A 15 -20.12 1.23 4.77
CA PHE A 15 -19.85 -0.16 4.39
C PHE A 15 -20.22 -1.19 5.47
N GLY A 16 -20.97 -0.80 6.50
CA GLY A 16 -21.48 -1.70 7.54
C GLY A 16 -20.51 -2.00 8.69
N ILE A 17 -19.34 -1.36 8.74
CA ILE A 17 -18.37 -1.50 9.82
C ILE A 17 -18.77 -0.55 10.95
N ASN A 18 -19.68 -0.99 11.82
CA ASN A 18 -20.30 -0.16 12.87
C ASN A 18 -19.83 -0.48 14.30
N ASN A 19 -19.11 -1.59 14.50
CA ASN A 19 -18.66 -1.98 15.83
C ASN A 19 -17.52 -1.07 16.30
N GLN A 20 -17.65 -0.42 17.46
CA GLN A 20 -16.66 0.54 17.96
C GLN A 20 -15.28 -0.08 18.19
N LEU A 21 -15.22 -1.34 18.64
CA LEU A 21 -13.95 -2.04 18.83
C LEU A 21 -13.28 -2.29 17.47
N GLU A 22 -14.07 -2.72 16.48
CA GLU A 22 -13.59 -2.88 15.10
C GLU A 22 -13.05 -1.57 14.52
N LEU A 23 -13.77 -0.45 14.72
CA LEU A 23 -13.31 0.87 14.29
C LEU A 23 -12.00 1.28 14.97
N ALA A 24 -11.83 0.99 16.27
CA ALA A 24 -10.59 1.29 16.98
C ALA A 24 -9.40 0.56 16.36
N HIS A 25 -9.57 -0.72 16.01
CA HIS A 25 -8.53 -1.51 15.34
C HIS A 25 -8.28 -1.03 13.91
N LEU A 26 -9.33 -0.77 13.13
CA LEU A 26 -9.21 -0.23 11.77
C LEU A 26 -8.39 1.06 11.76
N LEU A 27 -8.74 2.02 12.63
CA LEU A 27 -8.02 3.29 12.77
C LEU A 27 -6.56 3.06 13.20
N ALA A 28 -6.33 2.20 14.19
CA ALA A 28 -4.98 1.94 14.70
C ALA A 28 -4.06 1.32 13.65
N GLN A 29 -4.54 0.30 12.95
CA GLN A 29 -3.77 -0.38 11.92
C GLN A 29 -3.44 0.59 10.79
N TYR A 30 -4.43 1.36 10.33
CA TYR A 30 -4.25 2.28 9.21
C TYR A 30 -3.47 3.54 9.56
N ALA A 31 -3.55 4.02 10.80
CA ALA A 31 -2.63 5.04 11.30
C ALA A 31 -1.18 4.54 11.26
N HIS A 32 -0.91 3.29 11.65
CA HIS A 32 0.44 2.75 11.56
C HIS A 32 0.93 2.61 10.10
N GLU A 33 0.13 2.02 9.21
CA GLU A 33 0.54 1.78 7.81
C GLU A 33 0.81 3.07 7.02
N SER A 34 0.10 4.15 7.34
CA SER A 34 0.12 5.41 6.57
C SER A 34 0.88 6.55 7.23
N ALA A 35 1.72 6.26 8.23
CA ALA A 35 2.42 7.27 9.02
C ALA A 35 1.44 8.33 9.59
N ASN A 36 0.43 7.84 10.31
CA ASN A 36 -0.68 8.60 10.86
C ASN A 36 -1.49 9.38 9.81
N PHE A 37 -1.87 8.69 8.73
CA PHE A 37 -2.67 9.24 7.63
C PHE A 37 -2.00 10.40 6.88
N THR A 38 -0.68 10.34 6.73
CA THR A 38 0.12 11.35 6.01
C THR A 38 0.77 10.80 4.73
N ARG A 39 0.71 9.49 4.48
CA ARG A 39 1.31 8.84 3.31
C ARG A 39 0.32 7.92 2.60
N TRP A 40 0.13 8.17 1.31
CA TRP A 40 -0.82 7.46 0.43
C TRP A 40 -0.16 6.75 -0.75
N SER A 41 1.16 6.84 -0.85
CA SER A 41 1.93 6.16 -1.89
C SER A 41 3.34 5.86 -1.39
N GLU A 42 3.96 4.85 -1.99
CA GLU A 42 5.39 4.65 -1.84
C GLU A 42 6.19 5.81 -2.46
N ALA A 43 7.47 5.92 -2.07
CA ALA A 43 8.32 6.98 -2.59
C ALA A 43 8.51 6.82 -4.11
N GLU A 44 8.28 7.88 -4.87
CA GLU A 44 8.34 7.81 -6.34
C GLU A 44 9.77 7.84 -6.89
N ASN A 45 10.72 8.34 -6.10
CA ASN A 45 12.09 8.56 -6.54
C ASN A 45 13.09 7.96 -5.57
N PHE A 46 13.93 7.06 -6.08
CA PHE A 46 15.02 6.45 -5.33
C PHE A 46 16.36 6.84 -5.95
N ARG A 47 17.29 7.27 -5.11
CA ARG A 47 18.71 7.40 -5.52
C ARG A 47 19.26 6.01 -5.81
N TYR A 48 20.24 5.89 -6.71
CA TYR A 48 20.87 4.59 -7.04
C TYR A 48 21.30 3.79 -5.81
N LYS A 49 21.97 4.44 -4.84
CA LYS A 49 22.37 3.80 -3.59
C LYS A 49 21.18 3.28 -2.77
N THR A 50 20.07 4.02 -2.76
CA THR A 50 18.86 3.65 -2.02
C THR A 50 18.11 2.53 -2.74
N ALA A 51 18.00 2.58 -4.07
CA ALA A 51 17.35 1.55 -4.87
C ALA A 51 18.01 0.19 -4.69
N ARG A 52 19.36 0.13 -4.67
CA ARG A 52 20.09 -1.11 -4.33
C ARG A 52 19.75 -1.62 -2.94
N ARG A 53 19.75 -0.74 -1.94
CA ARG A 53 19.45 -1.11 -0.55
C ARG A 53 18.04 -1.64 -0.38
N VAL A 54 17.04 -0.99 -1.01
CA VAL A 54 15.62 -1.31 -0.81
C VAL A 54 15.20 -2.50 -1.66
N PHE A 55 15.52 -2.49 -2.96
CA PHE A 55 14.99 -3.49 -3.90
C PHE A 55 15.92 -4.67 -4.16
N CYS A 56 17.17 -4.61 -3.67
CA CYS A 56 18.19 -5.63 -3.90
C CYS A 56 18.84 -6.17 -2.61
N ALA A 57 18.25 -5.92 -1.43
CA ALA A 57 18.82 -6.29 -0.12
C ALA A 57 19.29 -7.75 -0.02
N ASN A 58 18.55 -8.67 -0.66
CA ASN A 58 18.81 -10.11 -0.62
C ASN A 58 19.53 -10.63 -1.89
N ALA A 59 20.30 -9.82 -2.60
CA ALA A 59 20.96 -10.23 -3.84
C ALA A 59 21.90 -11.44 -3.68
N ALA A 60 22.42 -11.70 -2.47
CA ALA A 60 23.24 -12.87 -2.19
C ALA A 60 22.45 -14.20 -2.16
N SER A 61 21.14 -14.15 -1.91
CA SER A 61 20.28 -15.33 -1.70
C SER A 61 19.04 -15.36 -2.59
N SER A 62 18.82 -14.33 -3.42
CA SER A 62 17.67 -14.22 -4.33
C SER A 62 18.13 -13.82 -5.73
N ALA A 63 17.89 -14.72 -6.70
CA ALA A 63 18.20 -14.49 -8.11
C ALA A 63 17.50 -13.24 -8.66
N ILE A 64 16.26 -12.98 -8.24
CA ILE A 64 15.51 -11.78 -8.65
C ILE A 64 16.23 -10.51 -8.16
N HIS A 65 16.69 -10.49 -6.92
CA HIS A 65 17.41 -9.34 -6.36
C HIS A 65 18.79 -9.18 -7.00
N ALA A 66 19.48 -10.27 -7.30
CA ALA A 66 20.76 -10.25 -8.01
C ALA A 66 20.62 -9.67 -9.42
N THR A 67 19.60 -10.10 -10.17
CA THR A 67 19.31 -9.58 -11.51
C THR A 67 18.97 -8.09 -11.47
N ARG A 68 18.12 -7.65 -10.53
CA ARG A 68 17.82 -6.22 -10.35
C ARG A 68 19.06 -5.41 -10.02
N LEU A 69 19.92 -5.91 -9.14
CA LEU A 69 21.18 -5.24 -8.78
C LEU A 69 22.06 -5.04 -10.02
N ALA A 70 22.21 -6.08 -10.84
CA ALA A 70 22.98 -6.01 -12.08
C ALA A 70 22.39 -4.98 -13.05
N GLN A 71 21.07 -4.96 -13.24
CA GLN A 71 20.39 -4.01 -14.13
C GLN A 71 20.45 -2.56 -13.62
N ILE A 72 20.35 -2.33 -12.31
CA ILE A 72 20.54 -1.01 -11.70
C ILE A 72 21.97 -0.51 -11.90
N ASN A 73 22.97 -1.36 -11.69
CA ASN A 73 24.36 -0.97 -11.91
C ASN A 73 24.64 -0.68 -13.39
N ALA A 74 24.10 -1.50 -14.30
CA ALA A 74 24.22 -1.26 -15.74
C ALA A 74 23.58 0.08 -16.15
N LYS A 75 22.37 0.38 -15.64
CA LYS A 75 21.69 1.64 -15.91
C LYS A 75 22.43 2.86 -15.36
N GLN A 76 23.05 2.71 -14.18
CA GLN A 76 23.87 3.76 -13.60
C GLN A 76 25.08 4.09 -14.48
N ILE A 77 25.77 3.07 -14.98
CA ILE A 77 26.94 3.21 -15.87
C ILE A 77 26.51 3.83 -17.22
N GLU A 78 25.44 3.32 -17.82
CA GLU A 78 24.86 3.81 -19.08
C GLU A 78 24.61 5.32 -19.03
N LEU A 79 24.08 5.82 -17.91
CA LEU A 79 23.71 7.22 -17.73
C LEU A 79 24.83 8.08 -17.13
N HIS A 80 26.01 7.53 -16.88
CA HIS A 80 27.11 8.21 -16.18
C HIS A 80 26.68 8.84 -14.84
N ALA A 81 25.76 8.19 -14.14
CA ALA A 81 25.13 8.70 -12.93
C ALA A 81 25.93 8.33 -11.66
N ARG A 82 25.89 9.20 -10.65
CA ARG A 82 26.46 8.95 -9.33
C ARG A 82 25.45 8.26 -8.43
N ASP A 83 25.96 7.71 -7.32
CA ASP A 83 25.15 7.01 -6.32
C ASP A 83 24.02 7.84 -5.71
N ASP A 84 24.23 9.15 -5.66
CA ASP A 84 23.26 10.12 -5.18
C ASP A 84 22.29 10.60 -6.25
N ASP A 85 22.51 10.31 -7.53
CA ASP A 85 21.55 10.71 -8.56
C ASP A 85 20.33 9.76 -8.53
N PHE A 86 19.17 10.26 -8.96
CA PHE A 86 17.93 9.48 -8.97
C PHE A 86 17.94 8.46 -10.11
N CYS A 87 17.44 7.25 -9.83
CA CYS A 87 17.13 6.29 -10.88
C CYS A 87 16.01 6.87 -11.76
N PRO A 88 16.05 6.66 -13.08
CA PRO A 88 15.01 7.15 -13.98
C PRO A 88 13.69 6.44 -13.71
N GLN A 89 12.60 7.20 -13.80
CA GLN A 89 11.23 6.69 -13.83
C GLN A 89 10.64 6.85 -15.24
N PRO A 90 9.74 5.95 -15.68
CA PRO A 90 9.14 4.83 -14.94
C PRO A 90 10.04 3.56 -14.83
N TRP A 91 11.25 3.62 -15.39
CA TRP A 91 12.15 2.48 -15.56
C TRP A 91 12.41 1.68 -14.28
N LEU A 92 12.71 2.34 -13.15
CA LEU A 92 13.04 1.61 -11.92
C LEU A 92 11.84 0.77 -11.43
N PHE A 93 10.64 1.34 -11.44
CA PHE A 93 9.46 0.60 -10.99
C PHE A 93 9.02 -0.48 -11.97
N ASN A 94 9.15 -0.23 -13.27
CA ASN A 94 8.95 -1.26 -14.30
C ASN A 94 9.94 -2.44 -14.13
N LEU A 95 11.19 -2.16 -13.74
CA LEU A 95 12.16 -3.19 -13.38
C LEU A 95 11.77 -3.96 -12.10
N VAL A 96 11.28 -3.26 -11.07
CA VAL A 96 10.98 -3.87 -9.76
C VAL A 96 9.69 -4.69 -9.78
N TYR A 97 8.65 -4.19 -10.45
CA TYR A 97 7.30 -4.77 -10.41
C TYR A 97 6.84 -5.40 -11.73
N GLY A 98 7.63 -5.31 -12.80
CA GLY A 98 7.33 -6.00 -14.04
C GLY A 98 7.15 -7.51 -13.88
N ALA A 99 6.26 -8.09 -14.69
CA ALA A 99 5.91 -9.51 -14.74
C ALA A 99 5.36 -10.08 -13.42
N ARG A 100 4.87 -9.22 -12.52
CA ARG A 100 4.37 -9.57 -11.20
C ARG A 100 2.96 -9.00 -11.01
N MET A 101 2.11 -9.72 -10.28
CA MET A 101 0.80 -9.20 -9.83
C MET A 101 -0.06 -8.65 -10.98
N GLY A 102 -0.02 -9.33 -12.13
CA GLY A 102 -0.75 -8.93 -13.35
C GLY A 102 -0.08 -7.83 -14.18
N ASN A 103 1.05 -7.29 -13.74
CA ASN A 103 1.84 -6.37 -14.55
C ASN A 103 2.47 -7.11 -15.73
N GLN A 104 2.50 -6.43 -16.88
CA GLN A 104 3.29 -6.86 -18.02
C GLN A 104 4.80 -6.82 -17.74
N LEU A 105 5.60 -7.41 -18.64
CA LEU A 105 6.97 -7.87 -18.40
C LEU A 105 7.89 -6.92 -17.62
N ASN A 106 8.29 -5.78 -18.18
CA ASN A 106 9.19 -4.83 -17.52
C ASN A 106 9.05 -3.43 -18.13
N GLY A 107 7.84 -3.11 -18.59
CA GLY A 107 7.49 -1.81 -19.16
C GLY A 107 8.08 -1.52 -20.54
N ILE A 108 8.29 -2.56 -21.38
CA ILE A 108 8.66 -2.36 -22.80
C ILE A 108 7.47 -1.85 -23.62
N LEU A 109 6.25 -2.29 -23.29
CA LEU A 109 5.01 -1.96 -24.02
C LEU A 109 4.00 -1.19 -23.16
N ASP A 110 4.36 -0.87 -21.92
CA ASP A 110 3.48 -0.35 -20.87
C ASP A 110 4.32 0.28 -19.76
N ASN A 111 3.67 0.82 -18.73
CA ASN A 111 4.31 1.27 -17.49
C ASN A 111 3.67 0.63 -16.27
N ASP A 112 3.17 -0.60 -16.37
CA ASP A 112 2.36 -1.24 -15.33
C ASP A 112 3.10 -1.27 -13.97
N GLY A 113 4.42 -1.46 -13.98
CA GLY A 113 5.21 -1.46 -12.75
C GLY A 113 5.20 -0.09 -12.06
N TYR A 114 5.27 1.00 -12.83
CA TYR A 114 5.20 2.35 -12.30
C TYR A 114 3.76 2.78 -11.96
N ASP A 115 2.82 2.56 -12.88
CA ASP A 115 1.44 3.03 -12.76
C ASP A 115 0.75 2.34 -11.57
N TYR A 116 0.95 1.03 -11.41
CA TYR A 116 0.39 0.23 -10.33
C TYR A 116 1.40 -0.05 -9.20
N ARG A 117 2.32 0.88 -8.96
CA ARG A 117 3.20 0.89 -7.77
C ARG A 117 2.38 1.06 -6.48
N GLY A 118 2.99 0.80 -5.34
CA GLY A 118 2.37 0.84 -4.01
C GLY A 118 1.59 2.14 -3.74
N GLY A 119 0.28 2.00 -3.54
CA GLY A 119 -0.63 3.10 -3.26
C GLY A 119 -1.68 2.77 -2.20
N GLY A 120 -2.30 3.81 -1.65
CA GLY A 120 -3.32 3.70 -0.61
C GLY A 120 -2.76 3.34 0.77
N VAL A 121 -3.68 3.22 1.74
CA VAL A 121 -3.35 3.05 3.16
C VAL A 121 -2.72 1.68 3.49
N VAL A 122 -2.85 0.69 2.60
CA VAL A 122 -2.31 -0.68 2.75
C VAL A 122 -1.28 -1.04 1.68
N GLN A 123 -0.75 -0.07 0.94
CA GLN A 123 0.20 -0.28 -0.17
C GLN A 123 -0.26 -1.30 -1.24
N LEU A 124 -1.47 -1.08 -1.78
CA LEU A 124 -1.96 -1.85 -2.92
C LEU A 124 -0.97 -1.76 -4.09
N THR A 125 -0.53 -2.90 -4.61
CA THR A 125 0.53 -2.96 -5.64
C THR A 125 0.16 -3.98 -6.72
N GLY A 126 0.38 -3.62 -7.98
CA GLY A 126 0.21 -4.48 -9.14
C GLY A 126 -1.16 -4.38 -9.82
N LYS A 127 -1.17 -4.46 -11.15
CA LYS A 127 -2.33 -4.26 -12.01
C LYS A 127 -3.52 -5.14 -11.67
N ALA A 128 -3.29 -6.42 -11.35
CA ALA A 128 -4.37 -7.34 -10.97
C ALA A 128 -5.07 -6.89 -9.69
N ASN A 129 -4.32 -6.36 -8.72
CA ASN A 129 -4.86 -5.86 -7.46
C ASN A 129 -5.61 -4.54 -7.67
N TYR A 130 -5.09 -3.65 -8.50
CA TYR A 130 -5.77 -2.42 -8.91
C TYR A 130 -7.06 -2.71 -9.69
N GLN A 131 -7.06 -3.69 -10.59
CA GLN A 131 -8.27 -4.15 -11.27
C GLN A 131 -9.28 -4.71 -10.28
N GLY A 132 -8.86 -5.56 -9.34
CA GLY A 132 -9.75 -6.10 -8.31
C GLY A 132 -10.37 -5.01 -7.43
N PHE A 133 -9.61 -3.96 -7.10
CA PHE A 133 -10.15 -2.78 -6.42
C PHE A 133 -11.17 -2.04 -7.27
N LEU A 134 -10.86 -1.80 -8.54
CA LEU A 134 -11.75 -1.13 -9.48
C LEU A 134 -13.07 -1.89 -9.64
N ASP A 135 -13.00 -3.21 -9.81
CA ASP A 135 -14.16 -4.09 -9.93
C ASP A 135 -15.01 -4.02 -8.66
N TRP A 136 -14.40 -4.09 -7.47
CA TRP A 136 -15.12 -3.93 -6.21
C TRP A 136 -15.79 -2.55 -6.12
N LEU A 137 -15.06 -1.49 -6.48
CA LEU A 137 -15.53 -0.11 -6.39
C LEU A 137 -16.76 0.12 -7.27
N GLN A 138 -16.80 -0.45 -8.48
CA GLN A 138 -17.96 -0.39 -9.37
C GLN A 138 -19.23 -1.03 -8.79
N HIS A 139 -19.08 -2.00 -7.87
CA HIS A 139 -20.19 -2.68 -7.19
C HIS A 139 -20.44 -2.15 -5.76
N SER A 140 -19.61 -1.22 -5.29
CA SER A 140 -19.62 -0.71 -3.92
C SER A 140 -20.72 0.32 -3.63
N GLY A 141 -21.43 0.77 -4.68
CA GLY A 141 -22.40 1.87 -4.61
C GLY A 141 -21.78 3.27 -4.70
N GLN A 142 -20.44 3.37 -4.77
CA GLN A 142 -19.74 4.63 -5.06
C GLN A 142 -19.91 5.01 -6.54
N GLN A 143 -20.28 6.26 -6.81
CA GLN A 143 -20.49 6.78 -8.16
C GLN A 143 -19.23 7.47 -8.67
N LEU A 144 -18.23 6.67 -9.07
CA LEU A 144 -16.94 7.15 -9.56
C LEU A 144 -16.70 6.64 -10.99
N ASP A 145 -16.42 7.56 -11.91
CA ASP A 145 -16.08 7.24 -13.30
C ASP A 145 -14.56 6.98 -13.39
N LEU A 146 -14.15 5.76 -13.04
CA LEU A 146 -12.76 5.34 -13.02
C LEU A 146 -12.53 4.17 -13.98
N THR A 147 -11.34 4.15 -14.56
CA THR A 147 -10.84 3.07 -15.41
C THR A 147 -9.49 2.61 -14.91
N LEU A 148 -8.96 1.50 -15.43
CA LEU A 148 -7.59 1.06 -15.15
C LEU A 148 -6.55 2.15 -15.44
N ALA A 149 -6.81 3.05 -16.38
CA ALA A 149 -5.89 4.12 -16.75
C ALA A 149 -5.94 5.34 -15.80
N THR A 150 -6.95 5.44 -14.94
CA THR A 150 -7.14 6.59 -14.03
C THR A 150 -7.22 6.19 -12.55
N ILE A 151 -7.35 4.89 -12.27
CA ILE A 151 -7.49 4.36 -10.91
C ILE A 151 -6.22 4.58 -10.07
N ASP A 152 -5.07 4.69 -10.71
CA ASP A 152 -3.78 4.81 -10.05
C ASP A 152 -3.62 6.13 -9.30
N GLU A 153 -3.96 7.25 -9.94
CA GLU A 153 -4.04 8.58 -9.29
C GLU A 153 -5.07 8.57 -8.16
N PHE A 154 -6.24 7.95 -8.40
CA PHE A 154 -7.30 7.88 -7.39
C PHE A 154 -6.84 7.14 -6.13
N VAL A 155 -6.23 5.96 -6.27
CA VAL A 155 -5.73 5.17 -5.13
C VAL A 155 -4.69 5.93 -4.29
N ARG A 156 -3.95 6.87 -4.89
CA ARG A 156 -2.96 7.71 -4.21
C ARG A 156 -3.53 9.04 -3.68
N SER A 157 -4.80 9.32 -3.92
CA SER A 157 -5.54 10.39 -3.21
C SER A 157 -5.93 9.93 -1.81
N ALA A 158 -6.25 10.88 -0.92
CA ALA A 158 -6.75 10.52 0.42
C ALA A 158 -8.02 9.66 0.34
N ASP A 159 -8.95 9.98 -0.56
CA ASP A 159 -10.24 9.32 -0.67
C ASP A 159 -10.10 7.90 -1.20
N GLY A 160 -9.34 7.73 -2.28
CA GLY A 160 -9.04 6.40 -2.81
C GLY A 160 -8.21 5.57 -1.82
N ALA A 161 -7.27 6.18 -1.09
CA ALA A 161 -6.48 5.47 -0.10
C ALA A 161 -7.33 4.88 1.04
N LEU A 162 -8.32 5.62 1.53
CA LEU A 162 -9.25 5.14 2.55
C LEU A 162 -10.18 4.05 1.99
N LEU A 163 -10.70 4.21 0.77
CA LEU A 163 -11.54 3.21 0.09
C LEU A 163 -10.79 1.89 -0.17
N VAL A 164 -9.53 1.96 -0.59
CA VAL A 164 -8.66 0.78 -0.69
C VAL A 164 -8.52 0.11 0.67
N GLY A 165 -8.39 0.88 1.75
CA GLY A 165 -8.40 0.37 3.12
C GLY A 165 -9.69 -0.36 3.46
N ILE A 166 -10.86 0.20 3.14
CA ILE A 166 -12.14 -0.45 3.39
C ILE A 166 -12.26 -1.76 2.61
N TRP A 167 -11.96 -1.73 1.31
CA TRP A 167 -11.99 -2.92 0.47
C TRP A 167 -11.08 -4.02 1.02
N PHE A 168 -9.83 -3.68 1.36
CA PHE A 168 -8.88 -4.63 1.92
C PHE A 168 -9.38 -5.22 3.25
N TRP A 169 -9.96 -4.40 4.12
CA TRP A 169 -10.51 -4.85 5.41
C TRP A 169 -11.63 -5.88 5.24
N LEU A 170 -12.55 -5.60 4.31
CA LEU A 170 -13.70 -6.46 4.01
C LEU A 170 -13.27 -7.73 3.28
N ALA A 171 -12.44 -7.60 2.24
CA ALA A 171 -11.98 -8.72 1.42
C ALA A 171 -11.18 -9.77 2.22
N ASN A 172 -10.49 -9.33 3.29
CA ASN A 172 -9.74 -10.20 4.20
C ASN A 172 -10.49 -10.53 5.50
N ASP A 173 -11.74 -10.09 5.65
CA ASP A 173 -12.61 -10.39 6.80
C ASP A 173 -11.96 -10.04 8.15
N LEU A 174 -11.19 -8.94 8.17
CA LEU A 174 -10.36 -8.53 9.31
C LEU A 174 -11.20 -8.14 10.53
N GLY A 175 -12.44 -7.73 10.29
CA GLY A 175 -13.41 -7.44 11.34
C GLY A 175 -13.60 -8.56 12.35
N LYS A 176 -13.50 -9.83 11.93
CA LYS A 176 -13.61 -10.97 12.87
C LYS A 176 -12.49 -10.97 13.91
N LEU A 177 -11.26 -10.64 13.51
CA LEU A 177 -10.12 -10.56 14.42
C LEU A 177 -10.21 -9.31 15.31
N ALA A 178 -10.63 -8.18 14.71
CA ALA A 178 -10.79 -6.92 15.42
C ALA A 178 -11.83 -7.00 16.55
N ARG A 179 -12.97 -7.65 16.29
CA ARG A 179 -14.03 -7.85 17.29
C ARG A 179 -13.63 -8.82 18.42
N LEU A 180 -12.55 -9.60 18.25
CA LEU A 180 -11.93 -10.42 19.28
C LEU A 180 -10.81 -9.69 20.04
N ASP A 181 -10.57 -8.42 19.71
CA ASP A 181 -9.49 -7.61 20.25
C ASP A 181 -8.07 -8.14 19.96
N ASP A 182 -7.90 -8.96 18.92
CA ASP A 182 -6.65 -9.64 18.62
C ASP A 182 -5.73 -8.81 17.71
N VAL A 183 -5.05 -7.82 18.31
CA VAL A 183 -4.09 -6.95 17.61
C VAL A 183 -2.97 -7.77 16.94
N THR A 184 -2.57 -8.89 17.54
CA THR A 184 -1.44 -9.70 17.05
C THR A 184 -1.80 -10.39 15.75
N ARG A 185 -2.95 -11.09 15.70
CA ARG A 185 -3.41 -11.73 14.46
C ARG A 185 -3.78 -10.72 13.40
N LEU A 186 -4.36 -9.57 13.77
CA LEU A 186 -4.60 -8.47 12.83
C LEU A 186 -3.32 -7.97 12.20
N THR A 187 -2.28 -7.72 13.00
CA THR A 187 -0.98 -7.26 12.52
C THR A 187 -0.38 -8.26 11.54
N GLN A 188 -0.45 -9.56 11.86
CA GLN A 188 0.03 -10.61 10.97
C GLN A 188 -0.77 -10.71 9.67
N ALA A 189 -2.10 -10.56 9.74
CA ALA A 189 -2.96 -10.60 8.56
C ALA A 189 -2.72 -9.42 7.61
N ILE A 190 -2.45 -8.23 8.14
CA ILE A 190 -2.23 -7.01 7.34
C ILE A 190 -0.81 -6.97 6.78
N ASN A 191 0.20 -7.28 7.59
CA ASN A 191 1.61 -7.06 7.25
C ASN A 191 2.38 -8.35 6.89
N GLY A 192 1.74 -9.51 6.98
CA GLY A 192 2.40 -10.81 6.79
C GLY A 192 3.40 -11.18 7.89
N GLY A 193 3.44 -10.41 8.99
CA GLY A 193 4.39 -10.57 10.10
C GLY A 193 4.06 -9.63 11.27
N LEU A 194 4.94 -9.53 12.26
CA LEU A 194 4.70 -8.78 13.51
C LEU A 194 5.43 -7.43 13.57
N ASN A 195 5.92 -6.92 12.44
CA ASN A 195 6.63 -5.63 12.43
C ASN A 195 5.67 -4.51 12.88
N GLY A 196 6.12 -3.70 13.84
CA GLY A 196 5.33 -2.59 14.38
C GLY A 196 4.29 -2.97 15.43
N LEU A 197 4.23 -4.24 15.89
CA LEU A 197 3.16 -4.70 16.79
C LEU A 197 2.96 -3.84 18.05
N GLN A 198 4.03 -3.42 18.72
CA GLN A 198 3.91 -2.61 19.95
C GLN A 198 3.30 -1.23 19.69
N GLU A 199 3.64 -0.61 18.57
CA GLU A 199 3.04 0.65 18.16
C GLU A 199 1.55 0.47 17.84
N ARG A 200 1.19 -0.59 17.12
CA ARG A 200 -0.20 -0.93 16.81
C ARG A 200 -1.03 -1.15 18.07
N ILE A 201 -0.48 -1.84 19.08
CA ILE A 201 -1.12 -2.01 20.40
C ILE A 201 -1.38 -0.64 21.06
N GLY A 202 -0.36 0.25 21.06
CA GLY A 202 -0.47 1.60 21.61
C GLY A 202 -1.56 2.43 20.92
N LEU A 203 -1.57 2.41 19.58
CA LEU A 203 -2.57 3.09 18.76
C LEU A 203 -3.97 2.52 18.99
N THR A 204 -4.13 1.20 19.08
CA THR A 204 -5.43 0.57 19.40
C THR A 204 -5.95 1.07 20.73
N ALA A 205 -5.10 1.12 21.77
CA ALA A 205 -5.49 1.65 23.07
C ALA A 205 -5.87 3.15 23.00
N GLU A 206 -5.18 3.94 22.18
CA GLU A 206 -5.52 5.34 21.93
C GLU A 206 -6.87 5.50 21.26
N TYR A 207 -7.14 4.76 20.19
CA TYR A 207 -8.41 4.86 19.46
C TYR A 207 -9.59 4.34 20.25
N LYS A 208 -9.41 3.31 21.10
CA LYS A 208 -10.43 2.89 22.08
C LYS A 208 -10.83 4.05 22.99
N ARG A 209 -9.85 4.74 23.60
CA ARG A 209 -10.11 5.94 24.41
C ARG A 209 -10.82 7.06 23.63
N LYS A 210 -10.41 7.32 22.39
CA LYS A 210 -11.04 8.33 21.52
C LYS A 210 -12.50 7.99 21.17
N LEU A 211 -12.83 6.70 21.10
CA LEU A 211 -14.18 6.19 20.80
C LEU A 211 -15.03 5.92 22.06
N GLY A 212 -14.44 6.07 23.25
CA GLY A 212 -15.14 5.89 24.53
C GLY A 212 -15.36 4.44 24.96
N ILE A 213 -14.52 3.52 24.48
CA ILE A 213 -14.54 2.08 24.83
C ILE A 213 -13.24 1.62 25.49
#